data_AF-A0A354X3D5-F1
#
_entry.id   AF-A0A354X3D5-F1
#
_cell.length_a   1.000
_cell.length_b   1.000
_cell.length_c   1.000
_cell.angle_alpha   90.00
_cell.angle_beta   90.00
_cell.angle_gamma   90.00
#
_symmetry.space_group_name_H-M   'P 1'
#
loop_
_entity.id
_entity.type
_entity.pdbx_description
1 polymer ?
#
loop_
_entity_poly.entity_id
_entity_poly.type
_entity_poly.pdbx_seq_one_letter_code
_entity_poly.pdbx_strand_id
1 'polypeptide(L)' 'MRLLLDANLSQKMLIVTNDEDFLHLSSTKGFPPKVILLRTGNQNRKYIEQLIITNKSQIESFIYSTEYGVLEII' A
#
# COMPACT_ATOMS: atom_id res chain seq x y z
N MET A 1 11.08 12.49 0.30
CA MET A 1 10.39 12.00 -0.90
C MET A 1 8.90 12.15 -0.68
N ARG A 2 8.29 13.18 -1.28
CA ARG A 2 6.86 13.50 -1.13
C ARG A 2 6.20 13.15 -2.46
N LEU A 3 5.55 12.00 -2.52
CA LEU A 3 4.68 11.63 -3.63
C LEU A 3 3.27 12.10 -3.26
N LEU A 4 2.96 13.32 -3.67
CA LEU A 4 1.57 13.78 -3.78
C LEU A 4 1.08 13.39 -5.17
N LEU A 5 0.04 12.58 -5.25
CA LEU A 5 -0.74 12.40 -6.48
C LEU A 5 -2.07 13.10 -6.26
N ASP A 6 -2.23 14.24 -6.94
CA ASP A 6 -3.48 14.97 -7.05
C ASP A 6 -4.49 14.16 -7.87
N ALA A 7 -5.69 13.99 -7.34
CA ALA A 7 -6.87 13.69 -8.15
C ALA A 7 -8.12 14.31 -7.50
N ASN A 8 -8.91 15.01 -8.31
CA ASN A 8 -10.15 15.70 -7.93
C ASN A 8 -11.15 14.78 -7.21
N LEU A 9 -11.63 15.19 -6.02
CA LEU A 9 -12.79 14.75 -5.18
C LEU A 9 -13.31 13.27 -5.21
N SER A 10 -12.58 12.33 -5.82
CA SER A 10 -12.87 10.89 -5.98
C SER A 10 -11.54 10.11 -5.88
N GLN A 11 -10.72 10.42 -4.88
CA GLN A 11 -9.37 9.90 -4.74
C GLN A 11 -9.40 8.41 -4.34
N LYS A 12 -8.92 7.52 -5.23
CA LYS A 12 -8.59 6.14 -4.87
C LYS A 12 -7.43 6.19 -3.86
N MET A 13 -7.75 6.13 -2.58
CA MET A 13 -6.77 6.16 -1.49
C MET A 13 -6.02 4.81 -1.42
N LEU A 14 -4.70 4.90 -1.27
CA LEU A 14 -3.79 3.78 -1.04
C LEU A 14 -3.15 3.96 0.33
N ILE A 15 -3.32 2.97 1.20
CA ILE A 15 -2.77 2.96 2.56
C ILE A 15 -1.48 2.14 2.51
N VAL A 16 -0.40 2.65 3.08
CA VAL A 16 0.85 1.90 3.27
C VAL A 16 1.13 1.85 4.76
N THR A 17 1.14 0.66 5.36
CA THR A 17 1.19 0.50 6.82
C THR A 17 1.89 -0.80 7.23
N ASN A 18 2.45 -0.85 8.45
CA ASN A 18 2.85 -2.10 9.11
C ASN A 18 1.74 -2.62 10.06
N ASP A 19 0.59 -1.94 10.12
CA ASP A 19 -0.52 -2.25 11.01
C ASP A 19 -1.47 -3.27 10.36
N GLU A 20 -1.49 -4.46 10.94
CA GLU A 20 -2.30 -5.62 10.50
C GLU A 20 -3.80 -5.38 10.61
N ASP A 21 -4.25 -4.41 11.42
CA ASP A 21 -5.68 -4.11 11.56
C ASP A 21 -6.29 -3.66 10.22
N PHE A 22 -5.49 -3.12 9.29
CA PHE A 22 -5.92 -2.79 7.94
C PHE A 22 -6.12 -4.01 7.03
N LEU A 23 -5.44 -5.13 7.28
CA LEU A 23 -5.72 -6.39 6.60
C LEU A 23 -7.12 -6.90 6.99
N HIS A 24 -7.44 -6.84 8.29
CA HIS A 24 -8.77 -7.17 8.78
C HIS A 24 -9.83 -6.24 8.20
N LEU A 25 -9.56 -4.93 8.17
CA LEU A 25 -10.48 -3.94 7.61
C LEU A 25 -10.74 -4.17 6.11
N SER A 26 -9.70 -4.43 5.33
CA SER A 26 -9.84 -4.71 3.89
C SER A 26 -10.58 -6.02 3.63
N SER A 27 -10.34 -7.04 4.45
CA SER A 27 -11.03 -8.33 4.34
C SER A 27 -12.52 -8.23 4.69
N THR A 28 -12.89 -7.35 5.63
CA THR A 28 -14.28 -7.19 6.11
C THR A 28 -15.08 -6.19 5.30
N LYS A 29 -14.47 -5.11 4.81
CA LYS A 29 -15.14 -4.03 4.07
C LYS A 29 -14.87 -4.02 2.58
N GLY A 30 -13.95 -4.86 2.10
CA GLY A 30 -13.44 -4.80 0.73
C GLY A 30 -12.55 -3.57 0.51
N PHE A 31 -12.35 -3.23 -0.77
CA PHE A 31 -11.58 -2.07 -1.22
C PHE A 31 -12.40 -1.31 -2.28
N PRO A 32 -12.31 0.02 -2.39
CA PRO A 32 -11.30 0.94 -1.81
C PRO A 32 -11.50 1.34 -0.33
N PRO A 33 -10.43 1.76 0.38
CA PRO A 33 -9.05 1.96 -0.10
C PRO A 33 -8.27 0.65 -0.27
N LYS A 34 -7.22 0.69 -1.11
CA LYS A 34 -6.24 -0.40 -1.21
C LYS A 34 -5.21 -0.31 -0.08
N VAL A 35 -4.64 -1.43 0.31
CA VAL A 35 -3.64 -1.51 1.40
C VAL A 35 -2.36 -2.17 0.89
N ILE A 36 -1.22 -1.53 1.13
CA ILE A 36 0.10 -2.15 1.09
C ILE A 36 0.51 -2.39 2.53
N LEU A 37 0.63 -3.65 2.89
CA LEU A 37 1.02 -4.09 4.22
C LEU A 37 2.52 -4.42 4.20
N LEU A 38 3.30 -3.63 4.92
CA LEU A 38 4.72 -3.84 5.10
C LEU A 38 4.90 -4.87 6.22
N ARG A 39 5.47 -6.03 5.89
CA ARG A 39 5.73 -7.13 6.82
C ARG A 39 7.15 -7.05 7.40
N THR A 40 7.57 -5.83 7.73
CA THR A 40 8.98 -5.55 8.11
C THR A 40 9.14 -5.03 9.53
N GLY A 41 8.01 -4.71 10.20
CA GLY A 41 8.00 -4.09 11.51
C GLY A 41 8.54 -2.65 11.47
N ASN A 42 8.99 -2.17 12.63
CA ASN A 42 9.56 -0.83 12.73
C ASN A 42 10.96 -0.79 12.11
N GLN A 43 11.05 -0.17 10.94
CA GLN A 43 12.31 -0.02 10.20
C GLN A 43 12.66 1.45 10.03
N ASN A 44 13.95 1.70 9.81
CA ASN A 44 14.41 3.04 9.52
C ASN A 44 13.95 3.50 8.12
N ARG A 45 13.93 4.83 7.92
CA ARG A 45 13.45 5.45 6.67
C ARG A 45 14.17 4.93 5.42
N LYS A 46 15.48 4.67 5.50
CA LYS A 46 16.28 4.23 4.35
C LYS A 46 15.90 2.82 3.91
N TYR A 47 15.67 1.94 4.88
CA TYR A 47 15.21 0.58 4.60
C TYR A 47 13.84 0.59 3.92
N ILE A 48 12.87 1.34 4.47
CA ILE A 48 11.53 1.46 3.87
C ILE A 48 11.60 2.06 2.46
N GLU A 49 12.44 3.07 2.25
CA GLU A 49 12.65 3.66 0.92
C GLU A 49 13.16 2.61 -0.09
N GLN A 50 14.18 1.84 0.30
CA GLN A 50 14.72 0.78 -0.56
C GLN A 50 13.70 -0.33 -0.82
N LEU A 51 12.92 -0.70 0.20
CA LEU A 51 11.87 -1.71 0.10
C LEU A 51 10.81 -1.32 -0.94
N ILE A 52 10.34 -0.07 -0.88
CA ILE A 52 9.35 0.46 -1.83
C ILE A 52 9.95 0.56 -3.24
N ILE A 53 11.19 1.02 -3.39
CA ILE A 53 11.85 1.12 -4.70
C ILE A 53 12.01 -0.26 -5.33
N THR A 54 12.45 -1.25 -4.55
CA THR A 54 12.72 -2.61 -5.04
C THR A 54 11.42 -3.31 -5.46
N ASN A 55 10.30 -3.01 -4.80
CA ASN A 55 8.98 -3.58 -5.11
C ASN A 55 8.11 -2.70 -6.01
N LYS A 56 8.68 -1.64 -6.63
CA LYS A 56 7.93 -0.66 -7.42
C LYS A 56 7.04 -1.29 -8.49
N SER A 57 7.56 -2.24 -9.26
CA SER A 57 6.79 -2.89 -10.33
C SER A 57 5.58 -3.65 -9.79
N GLN A 58 5.73 -4.36 -8.67
CA GLN A 58 4.63 -5.08 -8.03
C GLN A 58 3.57 -4.11 -7.49
N ILE A 59 4.01 -2.99 -6.89
CA ILE A 59 3.13 -1.92 -6.40
C ILE A 59 2.33 -1.32 -7.57
N GLU A 60 2.97 -1.03 -8.70
CA GLU A 60 2.30 -0.50 -9.88
C GLU A 60 1.24 -1.48 -10.41
N SER A 61 1.59 -2.77 -10.58
CA SER A 61 0.62 -3.80 -10.99
C SER A 61 -0.55 -3.92 -10.00
N PHE A 62 -0.26 -3.86 -8.70
CA PHE A 62 -1.27 -3.90 -7.66
C PHE A 62 -2.23 -2.72 -7.74
N ILE A 63 -1.74 -1.49 -7.92
CA ILE A 63 -2.58 -0.28 -8.00
C ILE A 63 -3.63 -0.41 -9.11
N TYR A 64 -3.28 -0.98 -10.26
CA TYR A 64 -4.20 -1.13 -11.39
C TYR A 64 -5.06 -2.40 -11.37
N SER A 65 -4.73 -3.39 -10.53
CA SER A 65 -5.54 -4.60 -10.39
C SER A 65 -6.97 -4.30 -9.92
N THR A 66 -7.98 -4.95 -10.49
CA THR A 66 -9.36 -4.92 -9.98
C THR A 66 -9.66 -6.05 -9.01
N GLU A 67 -8.73 -6.98 -8.85
CA GLU A 67 -8.92 -8.24 -8.12
C GLU A 67 -8.37 -8.17 -6.70
N TYR A 68 -7.30 -7.41 -6.48
CA TYR A 68 -6.59 -7.37 -5.20
C TYR A 68 -6.81 -6.05 -4.45
N GLY A 69 -7.18 -6.18 -3.17
CA GLY A 69 -7.33 -5.08 -2.22
C GLY A 69 -6.15 -4.87 -1.29
N VAL A 70 -5.32 -5.91 -1.11
CA VAL A 70 -4.15 -5.89 -0.25
C VAL A 70 -2.93 -6.44 -1.00
N LEU A 71 -1.77 -5.80 -0.82
CA LEU A 71 -0.47 -6.28 -1.24
C LEU A 71 0.45 -6.36 -0.02
N GLU A 72 1.01 -7.53 0.25
CA GLU A 72 2.02 -7.69 1.29
C GLU A 72 3.43 -7.57 0.70
N ILE A 73 4.32 -6.85 1.38
CA ILE A 73 5.73 -6.67 1.00
C ILE A 73 6.62 -7.01 2.22
N ILE A 74 7.59 -7.89 2.02
CA ILE A 74 8.54 -8.39 3.04
C ILE A 74 9.94 -7.85 2.75
#